data_AF-A0A1I3GCQ5-F1
#
_entry.id   AF-A0A1I3GCQ5-F1
#
_cell.length_a   1.000
_cell.length_b   1.000
_cell.length_c   1.000
_cell.angle_alpha   90.00
_cell.angle_beta   90.00
_cell.angle_gamma   90.00
#
_symmetry.space_group_name_H-M   'P 1'
#
loop_
_entity.id
_entity.type
_entity.pdbx_description
1 polymer ?
#
loop_
_entity_poly.entity_id
_entity_poly.type
_entity_poly.pdbx_seq_one_letter_code
_entity_poly.pdbx_strand_id
1 'polypeptide(L)'
;MSLADDLADKLAARLIEHIHKTGDEEMINIISKSIGDSSQTLQEAFITSIRVQRAAIRADELLDARILEKAAEAKAKAAQPDETEATAKDAVEEDAPIPEPAKAQAETRDAPKEKPKSTVSRPAARTAEADEARKTAKAAEPAPKTPEKPAEKPEEKQAPKGPWDLG
;
A
#
# COMPACT_ATOMS: atom_id res chain seq x y z
N MET A 1 -19.27 -2.82 7.20
CA MET A 1 -18.13 -1.88 7.32
C MET A 1 -18.42 -0.92 8.45
N SER A 2 -17.39 -0.36 9.10
CA SER A 2 -17.56 0.64 10.16
C SER A 2 -17.94 1.99 9.55
N LEU A 3 -18.67 2.83 10.31
CA LEU A 3 -18.95 4.21 9.90
C LEU A 3 -17.65 5.00 9.61
N ALA A 4 -16.59 4.74 10.36
CA ALA A 4 -15.30 5.40 10.15
C ALA A 4 -14.69 5.03 8.79
N ASP A 5 -14.77 3.76 8.39
CA ASP A 5 -14.25 3.28 7.10
C ASP A 5 -15.01 3.93 5.93
N ASP A 6 -16.34 3.94 6.01
CA ASP A 6 -17.18 4.51 4.95
C ASP A 6 -16.96 6.03 4.77
N LEU A 7 -16.73 6.76 5.88
CA LEU A 7 -16.41 8.19 5.83
C LEU A 7 -14.99 8.43 5.32
N ALA A 8 -14.03 7.62 5.75
CA ALA A 8 -12.65 7.67 5.27
C ALA A 8 -12.57 7.44 3.75
N ASP A 9 -13.26 6.43 3.24
CA ASP A 9 -13.26 6.11 1.81
C ASP A 9 -13.81 7.24 0.94
N LYS A 10 -14.96 7.81 1.35
CA LYS A 10 -15.59 8.94 0.65
C LYS A 10 -14.69 10.18 0.67
N LEU A 11 -14.07 10.47 1.81
CA LEU A 11 -13.20 11.63 1.95
C LEU A 11 -11.92 11.47 1.13
N ALA A 12 -11.31 10.28 1.18
CA ALA A 12 -10.12 9.94 0.40
C ALA A 12 -10.38 10.05 -1.11
N ALA A 13 -11.54 9.59 -1.60
CA ALA A 13 -11.90 9.71 -3.01
C ALA A 13 -12.01 11.17 -3.46
N ARG A 14 -12.72 11.99 -2.67
CA ARG A 14 -12.85 13.43 -2.95
C ARG A 14 -11.51 14.15 -2.93
N LEU A 15 -10.61 13.76 -2.03
CA LEU A 15 -9.29 14.38 -1.94
C LEU A 15 -8.40 13.97 -3.11
N ILE A 16 -8.38 12.70 -3.50
CA ILE A 16 -7.61 12.24 -4.67
C ILE A 16 -8.11 12.94 -5.94
N GLU A 17 -9.42 13.10 -6.09
CA GLU A 17 -9.99 13.87 -7.21
C GLU A 17 -9.52 15.33 -7.17
N HIS A 18 -9.46 15.97 -5.99
CA HIS A 18 -8.94 17.31 -5.85
C HIS A 18 -7.46 17.39 -6.24
N ILE A 19 -6.62 16.48 -5.74
CA ILE A 19 -5.19 16.40 -6.05
C ILE A 19 -4.99 16.20 -7.56
N HIS A 20 -5.81 15.38 -8.21
CA HIS A 20 -5.71 15.18 -9.65
C HIS A 20 -6.00 16.46 -10.46
N LYS A 21 -6.82 17.37 -9.91
CA LYS A 21 -7.16 18.66 -10.55
C LYS A 21 -6.14 19.76 -10.24
N THR A 22 -5.60 19.80 -9.03
CA THR A 22 -4.77 20.92 -8.55
C THR A 22 -3.28 20.59 -8.48
N GLY A 23 -2.92 19.31 -8.38
CA GLY A 23 -1.56 18.84 -8.10
C GLY A 23 -1.11 19.03 -6.65
N ASP A 24 -2.00 19.48 -5.75
CA ASP A 24 -1.65 19.79 -4.36
C ASP A 24 -1.67 18.56 -3.45
N GLU A 25 -0.55 17.83 -3.42
CA GLU A 25 -0.35 16.65 -2.56
C GLU A 25 -0.26 16.98 -1.06
N GLU A 26 0.06 18.23 -0.70
CA GLU A 26 0.21 18.64 0.71
C GLU A 26 -1.13 18.53 1.46
N MET A 27 -2.24 18.64 0.73
CA MET A 27 -3.59 18.55 1.27
C MET A 27 -3.86 17.21 1.98
N ILE A 28 -3.18 16.12 1.63
CA ILE A 28 -3.27 14.84 2.38
C ILE A 28 -2.81 15.01 3.82
N ASN A 29 -1.68 15.69 4.03
CA ASN A 29 -1.11 15.90 5.36
C ASN A 29 -1.98 16.86 6.19
N ILE A 30 -2.45 17.94 5.57
CA ILE A 30 -3.30 18.94 6.22
C ILE A 30 -4.60 18.29 6.72
N ILE A 31 -5.29 17.57 5.83
CA ILE A 31 -6.55 16.90 6.17
C ILE A 31 -6.31 15.78 7.18
N SER A 32 -5.28 14.94 6.99
CA SER A 32 -4.96 13.87 7.93
C SER A 32 -4.73 14.42 9.35
N LYS A 33 -3.95 15.48 9.48
CA LYS A 33 -3.69 16.12 10.79
C LYS A 33 -4.98 16.68 11.40
N SER A 34 -5.77 17.42 10.62
CA SER A 34 -7.03 17.98 11.10
C SER A 34 -8.03 16.90 11.56
N ILE A 35 -8.08 15.75 10.89
CA ILE A 35 -8.88 14.61 11.34
C ILE A 35 -8.30 14.04 12.62
N GLY A 36 -6.98 13.85 12.70
CA GLY A 36 -6.29 13.30 13.87
C GLY A 36 -6.52 14.10 15.16
N ASP A 37 -6.63 15.42 15.04
CA ASP A 37 -6.92 16.32 16.17
C ASP A 37 -8.30 16.05 16.81
N SER A 38 -9.23 15.42 16.09
CA SER A 38 -10.61 15.16 16.54
C SER A 38 -10.98 13.67 16.61
N SER A 39 -10.35 12.81 15.81
CA SER A 39 -10.60 11.37 15.76
C SER A 39 -9.41 10.62 15.17
N GLN A 40 -8.62 10.00 16.05
CA GLN A 40 -7.50 9.15 15.63
C GLN A 40 -7.96 7.94 14.80
N THR A 41 -9.07 7.29 15.17
CA THR A 41 -9.61 6.13 14.43
C THR A 41 -9.97 6.50 12.98
N LEU A 42 -10.60 7.65 12.77
CA LEU A 42 -10.92 8.11 11.41
C LEU A 42 -9.66 8.49 10.62
N GLN A 43 -8.64 9.05 11.28
CA GLN A 43 -7.38 9.39 10.63
C GLN A 43 -6.65 8.15 10.09
N GLU A 44 -6.56 7.09 10.90
CA GLU A 44 -5.92 5.84 10.52
C GLU A 44 -6.65 5.17 9.34
N ALA A 45 -7.99 5.15 9.39
CA ALA A 45 -8.83 4.69 8.29
C ALA A 45 -8.58 5.53 7.03
N PHE A 46 -8.60 6.86 7.13
CA PHE A 46 -8.38 7.77 6.01
C PHE A 46 -7.03 7.57 5.30
N ILE A 47 -5.93 7.48 6.04
CA ILE A 47 -4.60 7.24 5.46
C ILE A 47 -4.56 5.88 4.75
N THR A 48 -5.23 4.88 5.33
CA THR A 48 -5.37 3.55 4.73
C THR A 48 -6.17 3.62 3.43
N SER A 49 -7.32 4.28 3.43
CA SER A 49 -8.16 4.48 2.24
C SER A 49 -7.42 5.21 1.12
N ILE A 50 -6.64 6.26 1.42
CA ILE A 50 -5.79 6.95 0.44
C ILE A 50 -4.80 5.97 -0.20
N ARG A 51 -4.13 5.13 0.61
CA ARG A 51 -3.19 4.13 0.10
C ARG A 51 -3.89 3.11 -0.81
N VAL A 52 -5.03 2.59 -0.38
CA VAL A 52 -5.82 1.60 -1.13
C VAL A 52 -6.28 2.17 -2.46
N GLN A 53 -6.84 3.39 -2.48
CA GLN A 53 -7.30 4.02 -3.70
C GLN A 53 -6.17 4.31 -4.69
N ARG A 54 -5.02 4.80 -4.21
CA ARG A 54 -3.84 4.97 -5.08
C ARG A 54 -3.31 3.63 -5.61
N ALA A 55 -3.45 2.55 -4.86
CA ALA A 55 -3.10 1.22 -5.36
C ALA A 55 -4.09 0.75 -6.44
N ALA A 56 -5.39 0.97 -6.22
CA ALA A 56 -6.44 0.66 -7.19
C ALA A 56 -6.23 1.43 -8.51
N ILE A 57 -6.01 2.75 -8.46
CA ILE A 57 -5.74 3.57 -9.65
C ILE A 57 -4.57 3.01 -10.47
N ARG A 58 -3.45 2.68 -9.81
CA ARG A 58 -2.29 2.09 -10.49
C ARG A 58 -2.59 0.69 -11.05
N ALA A 59 -3.40 -0.10 -10.36
CA ALA A 59 -3.80 -1.42 -10.84
C ALA A 59 -4.68 -1.31 -12.08
N ASP A 60 -5.62 -0.35 -12.09
CA ASP A 60 -6.49 -0.08 -13.23
C ASP A 60 -5.68 0.40 -14.45
N GLU A 61 -4.74 1.33 -14.26
CA GLU A 61 -3.82 1.77 -15.33
C GLU A 61 -3.04 0.59 -15.95
N LEU A 62 -2.54 -0.31 -15.12
CA LEU A 62 -1.83 -1.51 -15.58
C LEU A 62 -2.76 -2.49 -16.30
N LEU A 63 -3.99 -2.66 -15.81
CA LEU A 63 -5.00 -3.51 -16.42
C LEU A 63 -5.37 -3.00 -17.82
N ASP A 64 -5.65 -1.71 -17.94
CA ASP A 64 -6.01 -1.05 -19.20
C ASP A 64 -4.88 -1.18 -20.23
N ALA A 65 -3.64 -0.98 -19.82
CA ALA A 65 -2.48 -1.16 -20.69
C ALA A 65 -2.40 -2.60 -21.25
N ARG A 66 -2.66 -3.62 -20.42
CA ARG A 66 -2.66 -5.03 -20.84
C ARG A 66 -3.82 -5.36 -21.77
N ILE A 67 -5.00 -4.80 -21.52
CA ILE A 67 -6.17 -4.99 -22.39
C ILE A 67 -5.87 -4.43 -23.78
N LEU A 68 -5.29 -3.23 -23.85
CA LEU A 68 -4.91 -2.60 -25.11
C LEU A 68 -3.83 -3.40 -25.87
N GLU A 69 -2.80 -3.88 -25.18
CA GLU A 69 -1.76 -4.75 -25.75
C GLU A 69 -2.39 -6.00 -26.38
N LYS A 70 -3.26 -6.71 -25.66
CA LYS A 70 -3.92 -7.92 -26.16
C LYS A 70 -4.91 -7.65 -27.29
N ALA A 71 -5.62 -6.52 -27.26
CA ALA A 71 -6.48 -6.10 -28.36
C ALA A 71 -5.66 -5.79 -29.63
N ALA A 72 -4.48 -5.18 -29.49
CA ALA A 72 -3.59 -4.89 -30.60
C ALA A 72 -2.97 -6.18 -31.19
N GLU A 73 -2.50 -7.11 -30.34
CA GLU A 73 -2.03 -8.43 -30.76
C GLU A 73 -3.11 -9.20 -31.54
N ALA A 74 -4.35 -9.19 -31.05
CA ALA A 74 -5.47 -9.86 -31.71
C ALA A 74 -5.79 -9.23 -33.08
N LYS A 75 -5.78 -7.90 -33.18
CA LYS A 75 -5.96 -7.20 -34.47
C LYS A 75 -4.81 -7.48 -35.45
N ALA A 76 -3.57 -7.49 -34.97
CA ALA A 76 -2.41 -7.80 -35.79
C ALA A 76 -2.46 -9.24 -36.32
N LYS A 77 -2.95 -10.19 -35.51
CA LYS A 77 -3.15 -11.59 -35.93
C LYS A 77 -4.30 -11.74 -36.94
N ALA A 78 -5.36 -10.94 -36.83
CA ALA A 78 -6.48 -10.94 -37.77
C ALA A 78 -6.17 -10.22 -39.11
N ALA A 79 -5.15 -9.37 -39.14
CA ALA A 79 -4.74 -8.61 -40.33
C ALA A 79 -3.61 -9.26 -41.14
N GLN A 80 -3.12 -10.45 -40.74
CA GLN A 80 -2.25 -11.25 -41.60
C GLN A 80 -3.14 -12.04 -42.58
N PRO A 81 -3.13 -11.72 -43.89
CA PRO A 81 -3.79 -12.55 -44.88
C PRO A 81 -3.13 -13.93 -44.90
N ASP A 82 -3.96 -14.97 -44.85
CA ASP A 82 -3.57 -16.35 -45.15
C ASP A 82 -2.96 -16.40 -46.55
N GLU A 83 -1.64 -16.42 -46.65
CA GLU A 83 -0.95 -16.94 -47.83
C GLU A 83 -0.97 -18.46 -47.77
N THR A 84 -2.14 -19.07 -47.98
CA THR A 84 -2.24 -20.50 -48.32
C THR A 84 -3.35 -20.76 -49.33
N GLU A 85 -3.20 -20.24 -50.55
CA GLU A 85 -3.79 -20.91 -51.71
C GLU A 85 -2.93 -20.65 -52.97
N ALA A 86 -2.07 -21.61 -53.32
CA ALA A 86 -1.87 -22.12 -54.69
C ALA A 86 -0.53 -22.86 -54.84
N THR A 87 -0.54 -24.18 -54.64
CA THR A 87 0.01 -25.09 -55.66
C THR A 87 -0.88 -26.31 -55.75
N ALA A 88 -1.66 -26.35 -56.82
CA ALA A 88 -2.41 -27.50 -57.26
C ALA A 88 -1.47 -28.66 -57.64
N LYS A 89 -1.85 -29.87 -57.22
CA LYS A 89 -1.89 -31.12 -57.99
C LYS A 89 -0.61 -31.54 -58.73
N ASP A 90 0.04 -32.61 -58.26
CA ASP A 90 0.16 -33.85 -59.04
C ASP A 90 0.85 -34.97 -58.24
N ALA A 91 0.39 -36.20 -58.50
CA ALA A 91 1.01 -37.51 -58.23
C ALA A 91 1.12 -38.00 -56.77
N VAL A 92 0.96 -39.28 -56.43
CA VAL A 92 0.52 -40.50 -57.11
C VAL A 92 0.13 -41.48 -55.98
N GLU A 93 -0.76 -42.38 -56.34
CA GLU A 93 -1.28 -43.54 -55.62
C GLU A 93 -0.22 -44.50 -55.02
N GLU A 94 -0.68 -45.24 -54.02
CA GLU A 94 -0.32 -46.62 -53.68
C GLU A 94 0.52 -46.91 -52.41
N ASP A 95 -0.04 -47.89 -51.70
CA ASP A 95 0.58 -48.89 -50.84
C ASP A 95 0.75 -48.59 -49.34
N ALA A 96 -0.30 -48.95 -48.60
CA ALA A 96 -0.21 -49.30 -47.20
C ALA A 96 0.36 -50.72 -47.07
N PRO A 97 1.25 -50.96 -46.10
CA PRO A 97 0.97 -52.06 -45.19
C PRO A 97 1.21 -51.71 -43.72
N ILE A 98 0.30 -52.23 -42.89
CA ILE A 98 0.35 -52.25 -41.43
C ILE A 98 1.51 -53.16 -40.97
N PRO A 99 2.18 -52.83 -39.85
CA PRO A 99 2.22 -53.83 -38.78
C PRO A 99 2.04 -53.27 -37.34
N GLU A 100 1.14 -53.95 -36.65
CA GLU A 100 0.97 -54.29 -35.21
C GLU A 100 1.37 -53.37 -34.03
N PRO A 101 0.59 -53.41 -32.91
CA PRO A 101 0.80 -52.61 -31.71
C PRO A 101 1.51 -53.39 -30.59
N ALA A 102 2.58 -52.84 -29.98
CA ALA A 102 3.07 -53.39 -28.73
C ALA A 102 3.98 -52.43 -27.91
N LYS A 103 3.54 -52.26 -26.65
CA LYS A 103 4.33 -52.11 -25.40
C LYS A 103 4.58 -50.70 -24.83
N ALA A 104 3.70 -50.42 -23.88
CA ALA A 104 3.91 -49.68 -22.64
C ALA A 104 5.35 -49.68 -22.08
N GLN A 105 5.75 -48.54 -21.53
CA GLN A 105 6.51 -48.49 -20.28
C GLN A 105 5.98 -47.34 -19.41
N ALA A 106 5.38 -47.75 -18.29
CA ALA A 106 5.25 -46.96 -17.09
C ALA A 106 6.40 -47.34 -16.15
N GLU A 107 7.17 -46.37 -15.69
CA GLU A 107 7.99 -46.42 -14.46
C GLU A 107 7.92 -44.99 -13.89
N THR A 108 7.08 -44.69 -12.90
CA THR A 108 7.28 -44.87 -11.44
C THR A 108 8.70 -44.58 -10.96
N ARG A 109 8.83 -43.49 -10.20
CA ARG A 109 9.71 -43.30 -9.03
C ARG A 109 9.36 -41.95 -8.41
N ASP A 110 8.45 -41.94 -7.45
CA ASP A 110 8.73 -42.02 -6.00
C ASP A 110 9.49 -40.79 -5.49
N ALA A 111 8.85 -40.11 -4.52
CA ALA A 111 9.29 -38.91 -3.81
C ALA A 111 10.43 -39.29 -2.80
N PRO A 112 10.83 -38.51 -1.76
CA PRO A 112 10.36 -37.20 -1.29
C PRO A 112 11.44 -36.24 -0.70
N LYS A 113 10.96 -35.05 -0.27
CA LYS A 113 11.47 -34.17 0.82
C LYS A 113 12.86 -33.54 0.67
N GLU A 114 12.91 -32.20 0.73
CA GLU A 114 13.74 -31.45 1.70
C GLU A 114 13.43 -29.93 1.68
N LYS A 115 12.78 -29.44 2.74
CA LYS A 115 13.12 -28.17 3.43
C LYS A 115 13.69 -28.61 4.80
N PRO A 116 14.33 -27.78 5.67
CA PRO A 116 14.55 -26.32 5.63
C PRO A 116 15.93 -25.85 6.16
N LYS A 117 16.45 -24.66 5.79
CA LYS A 117 17.32 -23.80 6.65
C LYS A 117 17.17 -22.35 6.17
N SER A 118 16.54 -21.43 6.89
CA SER A 118 17.12 -20.65 8.01
C SER A 118 18.54 -20.17 7.70
N THR A 119 18.69 -18.89 7.39
CA THR A 119 19.84 -18.07 7.80
C THR A 119 19.54 -16.61 7.48
N VAL A 120 19.26 -15.86 8.54
CA VAL A 120 19.39 -14.41 8.59
C VAL A 120 20.78 -14.04 8.09
N SER A 121 20.86 -13.25 7.02
CA SER A 121 22.09 -12.55 6.65
C SER A 121 21.92 -11.06 6.86
N ARG A 122 22.41 -10.61 8.01
CA ARG A 122 22.91 -9.26 8.23
C ARG A 122 24.42 -9.37 8.43
N PRO A 123 25.20 -8.58 7.70
CA PRO A 123 26.26 -7.82 8.36
C PRO A 123 26.23 -6.35 7.88
N ALA A 124 26.12 -5.37 8.78
CA ALA A 124 27.20 -4.79 9.57
C ALA A 124 27.92 -3.64 8.85
N ALA A 125 27.48 -2.41 9.16
CA ALA A 125 28.33 -1.22 9.20
C ALA A 125 27.74 -0.26 10.24
N ARG A 126 27.88 -0.62 11.53
CA ARG A 126 27.90 0.38 12.61
C ARG A 126 29.33 0.88 12.64
N THR A 127 29.57 2.04 12.05
CA THR A 127 30.80 2.77 12.27
C THR A 127 30.84 3.19 13.75
N ALA A 128 31.93 2.82 14.40
CA ALA A 128 32.28 3.27 15.73
C ALA A 128 32.69 4.74 15.66
N GLU A 129 31.72 5.64 15.57
CA GLU A 129 31.96 7.10 15.57
C GLU A 129 30.75 7.91 16.08
N ALA A 130 29.87 7.29 16.89
CA ALA A 130 28.72 7.98 17.47
C ALA A 130 28.59 7.83 19.00
N ASP A 131 29.49 7.08 19.64
CA ASP A 131 29.45 6.85 21.10
C ASP A 131 30.34 7.82 21.91
N GLU A 132 31.15 8.67 21.26
CA GLU A 132 31.99 9.65 21.96
C GLU A 132 31.27 11.00 22.21
N ALA A 133 30.17 11.28 21.50
CA ALA A 133 29.38 12.50 21.68
C ALA A 133 28.35 12.45 22.83
N ARG A 134 28.12 11.27 23.45
CA ARG A 134 27.14 11.12 24.56
C ARG A 134 27.76 11.14 25.95
N LYS A 135 29.09 11.25 26.08
CA LYS A 135 29.78 11.27 27.39
C LYS A 135 30.16 12.65 27.91
N THR A 136 29.94 13.73 27.16
CA THR A 136 30.22 15.11 27.59
C THR A 136 28.98 16.00 27.75
N ALA A 137 27.77 15.49 27.51
CA ALA A 137 26.51 16.22 27.69
C ALA A 137 25.78 15.92 29.01
N LYS A 138 26.47 15.37 30.02
CA LYS A 138 25.96 15.20 31.40
C LYS A 138 26.55 16.27 32.33
N ALA A 139 26.18 17.52 32.11
CA ALA A 139 26.40 18.63 33.04
C ALA A 139 25.55 19.85 32.64
N ALA A 140 24.22 19.73 32.72
CA ALA A 140 23.32 20.88 32.72
C ALA A 140 22.00 20.47 33.39
N GLU A 141 22.11 20.15 34.67
CA GLU A 141 20.98 20.03 35.59
C GLU A 141 20.52 21.46 35.93
N PRO A 142 19.31 21.92 35.56
CA PRO A 142 18.79 23.16 36.11
C PRO A 142 18.34 22.90 37.55
N ALA A 143 19.05 23.54 38.49
CA ALA A 143 18.82 23.44 39.92
C ALA A 143 17.35 23.69 40.33
N PRO A 144 16.83 22.99 41.36
CA PRO A 144 15.52 23.25 41.92
C PRO A 144 15.54 24.58 42.69
N LYS A 145 14.76 25.56 42.24
CA LYS A 145 14.47 26.77 43.03
C LYS A 145 13.23 26.55 43.88
N THR A 146 13.43 26.49 45.20
CA THR A 146 12.48 26.91 46.24
C THR A 146 13.29 27.05 47.54
N PRO A 147 12.86 27.79 48.59
CA PRO A 147 11.61 28.53 48.77
C PRO A 147 11.79 29.97 49.33
N GLU A 148 10.81 30.86 49.14
CA GLU A 148 10.60 31.97 50.08
C GLU A 148 9.11 32.05 50.44
N LYS A 149 8.86 32.26 51.75
CA LYS A 149 7.62 31.99 52.50
C LYS A 149 6.69 33.24 52.49
N PRO A 150 5.52 33.25 53.19
CA PRO A 150 4.22 33.57 52.63
C PRO A 150 3.70 34.97 53.01
N ALA A 151 2.94 35.62 52.14
CA ALA A 151 2.15 36.79 52.50
C ALA A 151 0.64 36.50 52.28
N GLU A 152 -0.04 36.39 53.42
CA GLU A 152 -1.44 36.71 53.73
C GLU A 152 -2.49 36.75 52.60
N LYS A 153 -3.52 35.90 52.76
CA LYS A 153 -4.90 36.20 52.30
C LYS A 153 -5.43 37.42 53.05
N PRO A 154 -6.31 38.21 52.40
CA PRO A 154 -7.66 38.24 52.92
C PRO A 154 -8.75 38.08 51.83
N GLU A 155 -9.79 37.35 52.24
CA GLU A 155 -11.22 37.59 51.98
C GLU A 155 -11.75 37.68 50.54
N GLU A 156 -12.35 36.57 50.12
CA GLU A 156 -13.79 36.48 49.82
C GLU A 156 -14.50 37.73 49.29
N LYS A 157 -14.79 37.73 47.98
CA LYS A 157 -16.09 38.21 47.47
C LYS A 157 -16.59 37.26 46.37
N GLN A 158 -17.65 36.53 46.71
CA GLN A 158 -18.48 35.79 45.78
C GLN A 158 -18.98 36.74 44.68
N ALA A 159 -18.66 36.45 43.42
CA ALA A 159 -19.26 37.14 42.29
C ALA A 159 -20.66 36.54 42.03
N PRO A 160 -21.68 37.37 41.75
CA PRO A 160 -23.06 36.92 41.67
C PRO A 160 -23.29 36.00 40.46
N LYS A 161 -24.07 34.94 40.70
CA LYS A 161 -24.62 34.04 39.68
C LYS A 161 -25.31 34.86 38.59
N GLY A 162 -24.89 34.65 37.33
CA GLY A 162 -25.55 35.21 36.16
C GLY A 162 -26.92 34.56 35.90
N PRO A 163 -27.85 35.25 35.21
CA PRO A 163 -29.28 34.97 35.23
C PRO A 163 -29.72 33.87 34.24
N TRP A 164 -28.94 32.81 34.07
CA TRP A 164 -29.30 31.68 33.18
C TRP A 164 -29.72 30.42 33.94
N ASP A 165 -30.13 30.58 35.21
CA ASP A 165 -30.84 29.56 35.99
C ASP A 165 -32.36 29.80 35.86
N LEU A 166 -32.96 29.27 34.80
CA LEU A 166 -34.42 29.13 34.68
C LEU A 166 -34.77 27.86 33.89
N GLY A 167 -35.37 26.90 34.59
CA GLY A 167 -36.45 26.03 34.10
C GLY A 167 -36.06 24.79 33.33
#